data_AF-A0A497NGF1-F1
#
_entry.id   AF-A0A497NGF1-F1
#
_cell.length_a   1.000
_cell.length_b   1.000
_cell.length_c   1.000
_cell.angle_alpha   90.00
_cell.angle_beta   90.00
_cell.angle_gamma   90.00
#
_symmetry.space_group_name_H-M   'P 1'
#
loop_
_entity.id
_entity.type
_entity.pdbx_description
1 polymer ?
#
loop_
_entity_poly.entity_id
_entity_poly.type
_entity_poly.pdbx_seq_one_letter_code
_entity_poly.pdbx_strand_id
1 'polypeptide(L)'
;FSTEKSGRPISAQLSCYVISKEYIDHVLSSTSSSGNGSVSVTIPNSENGTALLVSFAKAEPRMVAFNVYPFSHNSSAPKPNGTFMSLSPLNYTLNVSFTYPTEEVLMTQAFTYGYNFEMTQISGDNQTAEYSIPHLLDSSPMILVLTGSNGSSVFAEWAAYPQLPIAMGSDLSGLGAASKIVSFTFIVTVNSALYRCTIKFAGAE
;
A
#
# COMPACT_ATOMS: atom_id res chain seq x y z
N PHE A 1 -8.27 8.81 10.73
CA PHE A 1 -7.97 7.38 10.92
C PHE A 1 -8.89 6.77 11.94
N SER A 2 -9.29 5.53 11.73
CA SER A 2 -9.92 4.67 12.75
C SER A 2 -9.09 3.40 12.86
N THR A 3 -8.82 2.94 14.08
CA THR A 3 -8.09 1.71 14.36
C THR A 3 -8.92 0.76 15.20
N GLU A 4 -9.05 -0.48 14.73
CA GLU A 4 -9.81 -1.52 15.41
C GLU A 4 -9.09 -2.86 15.41
N LYS A 5 -9.41 -3.70 16.39
CA LYS A 5 -9.02 -5.10 16.49
C LYS A 5 -10.25 -5.94 16.73
N SER A 6 -10.56 -6.82 15.78
CA SER A 6 -11.74 -7.69 15.83
C SER A 6 -13.05 -6.89 16.05
N GLY A 7 -13.19 -5.76 15.36
CA GLY A 7 -14.36 -4.87 15.44
C GLY A 7 -14.44 -4.04 16.73
N ARG A 8 -13.39 -4.03 17.56
CA ARG A 8 -13.31 -3.17 18.75
C ARG A 8 -12.27 -2.07 18.53
N PRO A 9 -12.60 -0.79 18.77
CA PRO A 9 -11.63 0.27 18.66
C PRO A 9 -10.45 0.05 19.61
N ILE A 10 -9.25 0.35 19.14
CA ILE A 10 -8.02 0.29 19.93
C ILE A 10 -7.20 1.55 19.71
N SER A 11 -6.46 1.98 20.74
CA SER A 11 -5.42 2.99 20.56
C SER A 11 -4.21 2.38 19.85
N ALA A 12 -3.63 3.14 18.93
CA ALA A 12 -2.45 2.77 18.17
C ALA A 12 -1.56 4.01 17.96
N GLN A 13 -0.26 3.79 17.89
CA GLN A 13 0.67 4.79 17.38
C GLN A 13 0.65 4.75 15.86
N LEU A 14 0.68 5.93 15.23
CA LEU A 14 0.63 6.07 13.78
C LEU A 14 1.96 6.62 13.25
N SER A 15 2.40 6.05 12.13
CA SER A 15 3.49 6.57 11.32
C SER A 15 3.01 6.72 9.90
N CYS A 16 2.91 7.97 9.45
CA CYS A 16 2.27 8.33 8.19
C CYS A 16 3.29 9.02 7.29
N TYR A 17 3.35 8.60 6.03
CA TYR A 17 4.14 9.25 4.99
C TYR A 17 3.20 9.82 3.95
N VAL A 18 3.50 11.04 3.50
CA VAL A 18 2.87 11.64 2.33
C VAL A 18 3.90 11.69 1.23
N ILE A 19 3.54 11.09 0.09
CA ILE A 19 4.38 11.03 -1.10
C ILE A 19 3.68 11.78 -2.21
N SER A 20 4.38 12.68 -2.89
CA SER A 20 3.90 13.31 -4.12
C SER A 20 5.11 13.58 -5.01
N LYS A 21 5.14 13.00 -6.22
CA LYS A 21 6.29 13.08 -7.12
C LYS A 21 7.60 12.65 -6.40
N GLU A 22 8.50 13.57 -6.09
CA GLU A 22 9.76 13.32 -5.37
C GLU A 22 9.71 13.81 -3.92
N TYR A 23 8.64 14.49 -3.53
CA TYR A 23 8.42 14.98 -2.17
C TYR A 23 7.95 13.86 -1.24
N ILE A 24 8.58 13.78 -0.07
CA ILE A 24 8.20 12.90 1.02
C ILE A 24 8.10 13.74 2.30
N ASP A 25 6.98 13.63 2.99
CA ASP A 25 6.81 14.11 4.35
C ASP A 25 6.53 12.94 5.30
N HIS A 26 7.02 13.04 6.54
CA HIS A 26 6.82 12.02 7.56
C HIS A 26 6.20 12.63 8.81
N VAL A 27 5.05 12.10 9.20
CA VAL A 27 4.31 12.58 10.38
C VAL A 27 3.98 11.43 11.30
N LEU A 28 4.30 11.62 12.57
CA LEU A 28 3.92 10.73 13.65
C LEU A 28 2.64 11.23 14.32
N SER A 29 1.74 10.31 14.66
CA SER A 29 0.50 10.62 15.38
C SER A 29 0.09 9.44 16.25
N SER A 30 -1.10 9.50 16.84
CA SER A 30 -1.69 8.40 17.58
C SER A 30 -3.21 8.45 17.49
N THR A 31 -3.85 7.31 17.76
CA THR A 31 -5.29 7.24 17.96
C THR A 31 -5.62 7.22 19.45
N SER A 32 -6.73 7.85 19.79
CA SER A 32 -7.31 7.82 21.14
C SER A 32 -7.74 6.40 21.54
N SER A 33 -8.18 6.22 22.79
CA SER A 33 -8.74 4.94 23.26
C SER A 33 -9.98 4.49 22.50
N SER A 34 -10.68 5.41 21.82
CA SER A 34 -11.79 5.10 20.91
C SER A 34 -11.35 4.81 19.47
N GLY A 35 -10.05 4.65 19.22
CA GLY A 35 -9.49 4.32 17.91
C GLY A 35 -9.47 5.46 16.90
N ASN A 36 -9.96 6.64 17.27
CA ASN A 36 -9.98 7.80 16.37
C ASN A 36 -8.71 8.65 16.49
N GLY A 37 -8.17 9.07 15.35
CA GLY A 37 -7.05 9.99 15.26
C GLY A 37 -7.02 10.76 13.95
N SER A 38 -6.26 11.85 13.93
CA SER A 38 -6.05 12.69 12.76
C SER A 38 -4.56 12.94 12.51
N VAL A 39 -4.24 13.29 11.27
CA VAL A 39 -2.92 13.80 10.87
C VAL A 39 -3.15 15.06 10.06
N SER A 40 -2.23 16.01 10.16
CA SER A 40 -2.18 17.20 9.31
C SER A 40 -0.84 17.18 8.58
N VAL A 41 -0.89 17.43 7.28
CA VAL A 41 0.24 17.31 6.35
C VAL A 41 0.21 18.51 5.43
N THR A 42 1.39 18.96 5.00
CA THR A 42 1.52 20.06 4.03
C THR A 42 2.28 19.54 2.83
N ILE A 43 1.72 19.74 1.64
CA ILE A 43 2.35 19.39 0.36
C ILE A 43 2.66 20.71 -0.36
N PRO A 44 3.90 20.92 -0.83
CA PRO A 44 4.23 22.10 -1.61
C PRO A 44 3.36 22.23 -2.87
N ASN A 45 3.04 23.47 -3.26
CA ASN A 45 2.30 23.74 -4.51
C ASN A 45 3.13 23.46 -5.77
N SER A 46 4.45 23.28 -5.64
CA SER A 46 5.31 22.80 -6.73
C SER A 46 5.03 21.35 -7.11
N GLU A 47 4.47 20.58 -6.18
CA GLU A 47 4.09 19.19 -6.43
C GLU A 47 2.72 19.11 -7.12
N ASN A 48 2.54 18.08 -7.93
CA ASN A 48 1.28 17.77 -8.57
C ASN A 48 1.14 16.27 -8.86
N GLY A 49 -0.07 15.87 -9.23
CA GLY A 49 -0.37 14.50 -9.65
C GLY A 49 -0.94 13.65 -8.53
N THR A 50 -0.76 12.34 -8.68
CA THR A 50 -1.19 11.39 -7.64
C THR A 50 -0.27 11.49 -6.43
N ALA A 51 -0.86 11.79 -5.27
CA ALA A 51 -0.20 11.72 -3.99
C ALA A 51 -0.69 10.48 -3.21
N LEU A 52 0.17 9.91 -2.36
CA LEU A 52 -0.13 8.78 -1.52
C LEU A 52 -0.01 9.16 -0.05
N LEU A 53 -0.99 8.76 0.75
CA LEU A 53 -0.88 8.70 2.20
C LEU A 53 -0.65 7.24 2.60
N VAL A 54 0.60 6.90 2.89
CA VAL A 54 0.99 5.58 3.42
C VAL A 54 0.94 5.66 4.93
N SER A 55 0.20 4.78 5.59
CA SER A 55 0.03 4.82 7.03
C SER A 55 0.27 3.47 7.66
N PHE A 56 1.10 3.45 8.70
CA PHE A 56 1.33 2.30 9.56
C PHE A 56 0.75 2.57 10.94
N ALA A 57 0.02 1.61 11.48
CA ALA A 57 -0.54 1.65 12.82
C ALA A 57 0.08 0.53 13.67
N LYS A 58 0.72 0.89 14.78
CA LYS A 58 1.31 -0.04 15.74
C LYS A 58 0.50 -0.06 17.03
N ALA A 59 0.07 -1.25 17.42
CA ALA A 59 -0.57 -1.50 18.71
C ALA A 59 0.13 -2.65 19.46
N GLU A 60 0.18 -2.56 20.78
CA GLU A 60 0.76 -3.63 21.62
C GLU A 60 -0.12 -4.90 21.59
N PRO A 61 0.48 -6.11 21.62
CA PRO A 61 1.90 -6.41 21.81
C PRO A 61 2.70 -6.62 20.50
N ARG A 62 2.64 -5.67 19.54
CA ARG A 62 3.37 -5.63 18.23
C ARG A 62 2.55 -6.03 17.00
N MET A 63 1.30 -5.60 16.91
CA MET A 63 0.55 -5.68 15.65
C MET A 63 0.82 -4.41 14.84
N VAL A 64 1.39 -4.57 13.64
CA VAL A 64 1.53 -3.48 12.66
C VAL A 64 0.52 -3.72 11.54
N ALA A 65 -0.46 -2.83 11.42
CA ALA A 65 -1.34 -2.74 10.27
C ALA A 65 -0.88 -1.60 9.37
N PHE A 66 -1.22 -1.66 8.08
CA PHE A 66 -0.94 -0.58 7.15
C PHE A 66 -2.14 -0.30 6.25
N ASN A 67 -2.17 0.89 5.67
CA ASN A 67 -3.06 1.25 4.58
C ASN A 67 -2.39 2.28 3.68
N VAL A 68 -2.82 2.31 2.41
CA VAL A 68 -2.36 3.30 1.42
C VAL A 68 -3.59 3.96 0.83
N TYR A 69 -3.63 5.29 0.89
CA TYR A 69 -4.72 6.08 0.34
C TYR A 69 -4.20 7.01 -0.76
N PRO A 70 -4.57 6.77 -2.04
CA PRO A 70 -4.25 7.68 -3.13
C PRO A 70 -5.22 8.86 -3.15
N PHE A 71 -4.70 10.06 -3.41
CA PHE A 71 -5.48 11.29 -3.60
C PHE A 71 -4.82 12.21 -4.62
N SER A 72 -5.59 13.12 -5.21
CA SER A 72 -5.07 14.11 -6.17
C SER A 72 -4.53 15.34 -5.44
N HIS A 73 -3.37 15.82 -5.86
CA HIS A 73 -2.84 17.13 -5.45
C HIS A 73 -2.58 17.96 -6.70
N ASN A 74 -3.24 19.13 -6.81
CA ASN A 74 -3.15 20.02 -7.97
C ASN A 74 -3.31 19.32 -9.35
N SER A 75 -4.10 18.24 -9.40
CA SER A 75 -4.28 17.40 -10.59
C SER A 75 -5.69 16.83 -10.66
N SER A 76 -5.96 16.11 -11.76
CA SER A 76 -7.14 15.24 -11.85
C SER A 76 -7.05 14.08 -10.84
N ALA A 77 -8.20 13.44 -10.62
CA ALA A 77 -8.32 12.31 -9.71
C ALA A 77 -7.35 11.16 -10.07
N PRO A 78 -6.77 10.47 -9.07
CA PRO A 78 -5.85 9.37 -9.31
C PRO A 78 -6.49 8.25 -10.13
N LYS A 79 -5.67 7.59 -10.95
CA LYS A 79 -6.05 6.33 -11.59
C LYS A 79 -5.93 5.17 -10.58
N PRO A 80 -6.62 4.05 -10.80
CA PRO A 80 -6.44 2.85 -9.98
C PRO A 80 -4.97 2.40 -9.94
N ASN A 81 -4.56 1.82 -8.81
CA ASN A 81 -3.22 1.23 -8.67
C ASN A 81 -3.01 0.12 -9.71
N GLY A 82 -1.83 0.09 -10.34
CA GLY A 82 -1.48 -0.79 -11.45
C GLY A 82 -1.87 -0.26 -12.84
N THR A 83 -2.24 1.02 -12.98
CA THR A 83 -2.64 1.58 -14.29
C THR A 83 -1.43 1.89 -15.16
N PHE A 84 -0.36 2.40 -14.57
CA PHE A 84 0.85 2.80 -15.29
C PHE A 84 1.93 1.75 -15.11
N MET A 85 2.18 1.32 -13.87
CA MET A 85 3.21 0.31 -13.60
C MET A 85 2.64 -0.88 -12.85
N SER A 86 2.97 -2.08 -13.30
CA SER A 86 2.72 -3.31 -12.55
C SER A 86 3.90 -3.61 -11.64
N LEU A 87 3.63 -3.76 -10.34
CA LEU A 87 4.63 -3.94 -9.30
C LEU A 87 4.57 -5.36 -8.74
N SER A 88 5.64 -6.13 -8.94
CA SER A 88 5.75 -7.53 -8.52
C SER A 88 6.97 -7.77 -7.65
N PRO A 89 6.87 -7.49 -6.34
CA PRO A 89 7.95 -7.76 -5.40
C PRO A 89 8.07 -9.24 -5.01
N LEU A 90 9.26 -9.80 -5.19
CA LEU A 90 9.59 -11.19 -4.88
C LEU A 90 11.07 -11.29 -4.48
N ASN A 91 11.39 -12.05 -3.42
CA ASN A 91 12.77 -12.34 -3.01
C ASN A 91 13.67 -11.09 -2.94
N TYR A 92 13.22 -10.06 -2.23
CA TYR A 92 13.93 -8.79 -2.05
C TYR A 92 14.23 -8.03 -3.35
N THR A 93 13.52 -8.34 -4.42
CA THR A 93 13.58 -7.65 -5.70
C THR A 93 12.18 -7.18 -6.07
N LEU A 94 12.04 -5.91 -6.44
CA LEU A 94 10.83 -5.37 -7.02
C LEU A 94 10.95 -5.37 -8.53
N ASN A 95 10.18 -6.25 -9.19
CA ASN A 95 10.04 -6.22 -10.64
C ASN A 95 8.96 -5.21 -11.02
N VAL A 96 9.29 -4.33 -11.95
CA VAL A 96 8.42 -3.29 -12.49
C VAL A 96 8.20 -3.56 -13.96
N SER A 97 6.95 -3.57 -14.39
CA SER A 97 6.59 -3.59 -15.81
C SER A 97 5.85 -2.31 -16.16
N PHE A 98 6.39 -1.55 -17.12
CA PHE A 98 5.80 -0.34 -17.65
C PHE A 98 4.65 -0.70 -18.60
N THR A 99 3.51 -0.03 -18.46
CA THR A 99 2.36 -0.24 -19.33
C THR A 99 2.54 0.51 -20.64
N TYR A 100 3.26 1.64 -20.61
CA TYR A 100 3.52 2.47 -21.78
C TYR A 100 5.02 2.82 -21.90
N PRO A 101 5.60 2.84 -23.12
CA PRO A 101 7.03 3.11 -23.31
C PRO A 101 7.50 4.52 -22.92
N THR A 102 6.57 5.45 -22.69
CA THR A 102 6.84 6.84 -22.31
C THR A 102 6.84 7.04 -20.79
N GLU A 103 6.65 5.98 -20.03
CA GLU A 103 6.68 6.03 -18.57
C GLU A 103 8.12 6.17 -18.07
N GLU A 104 8.31 7.12 -17.17
CA GLU A 104 9.58 7.39 -16.51
C GLU A 104 9.38 7.24 -15.00
N VAL A 105 10.35 6.60 -14.34
CA VAL A 105 10.40 6.52 -12.88
C VAL A 105 11.07 7.78 -12.34
N LEU A 106 10.40 8.46 -11.41
CA LEU A 106 10.93 9.66 -10.76
C LEU A 106 11.50 9.36 -9.38
N MET A 107 10.82 8.53 -8.60
CA MET A 107 11.25 8.17 -7.24
C MET A 107 10.89 6.72 -6.93
N THR A 108 11.77 6.02 -6.22
CA THR A 108 11.51 4.67 -5.71
C THR A 108 11.85 4.59 -4.22
N GLN A 109 10.88 4.20 -3.39
CA GLN A 109 11.03 4.16 -1.94
C GLN A 109 10.36 2.93 -1.34
N ALA A 110 10.98 2.37 -0.30
CA ALA A 110 10.39 1.37 0.57
C ALA A 110 10.11 2.00 1.94
N PHE A 111 8.83 2.00 2.36
CA PHE A 111 8.38 2.60 3.62
C PHE A 111 8.04 1.54 4.65
N THR A 112 8.34 1.81 5.91
CA THR A 112 7.96 0.99 7.08
C THR A 112 7.41 1.87 8.20
N TYR A 113 7.00 1.26 9.31
CA TYR A 113 6.51 1.99 10.49
C TYR A 113 7.51 3.04 11.02
N GLY A 114 8.82 2.91 10.82
CA GLY A 114 9.78 3.83 11.45
C GLY A 114 10.83 4.45 10.53
N TYR A 115 10.89 4.02 9.28
CA TYR A 115 11.96 4.40 8.37
C TYR A 115 11.53 4.21 6.92
N ASN A 116 12.22 4.90 6.01
CA ASN A 116 12.09 4.71 4.58
C ASN A 116 13.49 4.59 3.95
N PHE A 117 13.56 3.91 2.80
CA PHE A 117 14.80 3.74 2.05
C PHE A 117 14.55 3.90 0.57
N GLU A 118 15.45 4.62 -0.08
CA GLU A 118 15.50 4.62 -1.54
C GLU A 118 15.87 3.23 -2.04
N MET A 119 15.15 2.74 -3.06
CA MET A 119 15.45 1.43 -3.65
C MET A 119 16.49 1.60 -4.76
N THR A 120 17.51 0.73 -4.79
CA THR A 120 18.56 0.80 -5.80
C THR A 120 18.14 0.05 -7.06
N GLN A 121 18.19 0.70 -8.21
CA GLN A 121 17.95 0.03 -9.49
C GLN A 121 19.06 -1.00 -9.76
N ILE A 122 18.66 -2.23 -10.05
CA ILE A 122 19.54 -3.35 -10.42
C ILE A 122 19.69 -3.39 -11.94
N SER A 123 18.56 -3.28 -12.65
CA SER A 123 18.48 -3.35 -14.10
C SER A 123 17.28 -2.54 -14.59
N GLY A 124 17.25 -2.21 -15.88
CA GLY A 124 16.05 -1.67 -16.51
C GLY A 124 16.25 -1.21 -17.94
N ASP A 125 15.14 -1.15 -18.65
CA ASP A 125 14.98 -0.66 -20.01
C ASP A 125 13.68 0.16 -20.12
N ASN A 126 13.16 0.34 -21.33
CA ASN A 126 11.94 1.10 -21.59
C ASN A 126 10.63 0.31 -21.36
N GLN A 127 10.70 -0.95 -20.93
CA GLN A 127 9.54 -1.81 -20.68
C GLN A 127 9.55 -2.45 -19.29
N THR A 128 10.73 -2.62 -18.70
CA THR A 128 10.89 -3.25 -17.39
C THR A 128 11.99 -2.59 -16.56
N ALA A 129 11.89 -2.70 -15.25
CA ALA A 129 12.96 -2.32 -14.33
C ALA A 129 12.94 -3.23 -13.09
N GLU A 130 14.11 -3.41 -12.49
CA GLU A 130 14.27 -4.18 -11.27
C GLU A 130 14.91 -3.30 -10.20
N TYR A 131 14.36 -3.32 -8.99
CA TYR A 131 14.87 -2.57 -7.85
C TYR A 131 15.15 -3.49 -6.67
N SER A 132 16.26 -3.23 -5.97
CA SER A 132 16.61 -3.95 -4.74
C SER A 132 15.78 -3.44 -3.57
N ILE A 133 15.08 -4.37 -2.91
CA ILE A 133 14.32 -4.10 -1.68
C ILE A 133 15.27 -4.28 -0.48
N PRO A 134 15.32 -3.32 0.46
CA PRO A 134 16.15 -3.42 1.66
C PRO A 134 15.88 -4.69 2.49
N HIS A 135 16.95 -5.25 3.06
CA HIS A 135 16.83 -6.33 4.03
C HIS A 135 16.69 -5.75 5.43
N LEU A 136 15.54 -5.96 6.06
CA LEU A 136 15.28 -5.52 7.42
C LEU A 136 15.72 -6.59 8.43
N LEU A 137 16.29 -6.15 9.55
CA LEU A 137 16.59 -7.03 10.68
C LEU A 137 15.31 -7.45 11.42
N ASP A 138 14.26 -6.64 11.31
CA ASP A 138 12.93 -6.92 11.85
C ASP A 138 11.98 -7.38 10.73
N SER A 139 10.93 -8.13 11.08
CA SER A 139 9.93 -8.62 10.10
C SER A 139 8.82 -7.59 9.81
N SER A 140 9.15 -6.29 9.75
CA SER A 140 8.13 -5.27 9.51
C SER A 140 7.62 -5.34 8.06
N PRO A 141 6.30 -5.18 7.84
CA PRO A 141 5.79 -5.02 6.49
C PRO A 141 6.33 -3.72 5.87
N MET A 142 6.58 -3.78 4.57
CA MET A 142 7.01 -2.65 3.77
C MET A 142 5.94 -2.28 2.75
N ILE A 143 5.81 -0.99 2.48
CA ILE A 143 5.08 -0.46 1.34
C ILE A 143 6.10 0.09 0.36
N LEU A 144 6.19 -0.55 -0.79
CA LEU A 144 7.04 -0.15 -1.89
C LEU A 144 6.24 0.84 -2.73
N VAL A 145 6.80 2.01 -2.98
CA VAL A 145 6.18 3.08 -3.75
C VAL A 145 7.10 3.44 -4.90
N LEU A 146 6.52 3.55 -6.08
CA LEU A 146 7.12 4.25 -7.21
C LEU A 146 6.27 5.47 -7.53
N THR A 147 6.94 6.58 -7.84
CA THR A 147 6.31 7.69 -8.56
C THR A 147 6.90 7.79 -9.95
N GLY A 148 6.09 8.25 -10.89
CA GLY A 148 6.50 8.33 -12.28
C GLY A 148 5.76 9.39 -13.05
N SER A 149 6.21 9.62 -14.28
CA SER A 149 5.59 10.50 -15.26
C SER A 149 5.30 9.72 -16.51
N ASN A 150 4.15 9.98 -17.15
CA ASN A 150 3.84 9.46 -18.48
C ASN A 150 4.01 10.52 -19.58
N GLY A 151 4.75 11.59 -19.29
CA GLY A 151 4.95 12.75 -20.17
C GLY A 151 3.83 13.79 -20.11
N SER A 152 2.66 13.47 -19.57
CA SER A 152 1.54 14.42 -19.40
C SER A 152 1.11 14.62 -17.94
N SER A 153 1.30 13.60 -17.11
CA SER A 153 0.84 13.59 -15.72
C SER A 153 1.79 12.79 -14.84
N VAL A 154 1.87 13.19 -13.57
CA VAL A 154 2.60 12.47 -12.52
C VAL A 154 1.66 11.48 -11.82
N PHE A 155 2.14 10.26 -11.63
CA PHE A 155 1.41 9.17 -10.98
C PHE A 155 2.23 8.55 -9.86
N ALA A 156 1.56 7.74 -9.03
CA ALA A 156 2.18 6.95 -7.99
C ALA A 156 1.54 5.57 -7.93
N GLU A 157 2.37 4.54 -7.85
CA GLU A 157 2.01 3.13 -7.81
C GLU A 157 2.65 2.49 -6.57
N TRP A 158 1.99 1.50 -5.98
CA TRP A 158 2.49 0.87 -4.76
C TRP A 158 2.20 -0.63 -4.67
N ALA A 159 3.03 -1.33 -3.90
CA ALA A 159 2.86 -2.74 -3.56
C ALA A 159 3.30 -3.01 -2.12
N ALA A 160 2.65 -3.99 -1.47
CA ALA A 160 3.06 -4.46 -0.15
C ALA A 160 4.15 -5.55 -0.26
N TYR A 161 5.10 -5.55 0.67
CA TYR A 161 6.14 -6.56 0.78
C TYR A 161 6.39 -7.01 2.24
N PRO A 162 6.50 -8.31 2.54
CA PRO A 162 6.27 -9.43 1.63
C PRO A 162 4.83 -9.42 1.08
N GLN A 163 4.63 -9.91 -0.15
CA GLN A 163 3.28 -10.01 -0.70
C GLN A 163 2.46 -10.90 0.23
N LEU A 164 1.44 -10.31 0.86
CA LEU A 164 0.38 -11.09 1.48
C LEU A 164 -0.40 -11.74 0.32
N PRO A 165 -0.71 -13.05 0.36
CA PRO A 165 -1.46 -13.67 -0.72
C PRO A 165 -2.81 -12.97 -0.90
N ILE A 166 -2.97 -12.23 -2.01
CA ILE A 166 -4.25 -11.69 -2.47
C ILE A 166 -4.55 -12.38 -3.80
N ALA A 167 -5.24 -13.52 -3.73
CA ALA A 167 -5.99 -14.04 -4.86
C ALA A 167 -7.38 -14.40 -4.37
N MET A 168 -8.29 -13.42 -4.34
CA MET A 168 -9.73 -13.63 -4.57
C MET A 168 -10.32 -12.36 -5.16
N GLY A 169 -10.42 -12.39 -6.48
CA GLY A 169 -11.06 -11.39 -7.34
C GLY A 169 -11.22 -11.94 -8.76
N SER A 170 -11.39 -13.26 -8.91
CA SER A 170 -11.94 -13.81 -10.13
C SER A 170 -13.43 -13.49 -10.14
N ASP A 171 -13.87 -12.83 -11.20
CA ASP A 171 -15.25 -12.65 -11.65
C ASP A 171 -16.31 -13.52 -10.93
N LEU A 172 -17.23 -12.87 -10.22
CA LEU A 172 -18.40 -13.50 -9.59
C LEU A 172 -19.70 -13.15 -10.33
N SER A 173 -19.62 -12.73 -11.59
CA SER A 173 -20.81 -12.57 -12.42
C SER A 173 -21.35 -13.94 -12.86
N GLY A 174 -22.11 -14.60 -11.96
CA GLY A 174 -22.76 -15.87 -12.30
C GLY A 174 -23.44 -16.64 -11.18
N LEU A 175 -23.23 -16.32 -9.89
CA LEU A 175 -23.92 -17.00 -8.79
C LEU A 175 -25.25 -16.31 -8.44
N GLY A 176 -26.13 -16.25 -9.42
CA GLY A 176 -27.55 -15.99 -9.20
C GLY A 176 -28.28 -17.31 -8.91
N ALA A 177 -28.44 -17.66 -7.63
CA ALA A 177 -29.64 -18.31 -7.08
C ALA A 177 -29.47 -18.63 -5.58
N ALA A 178 -30.33 -18.00 -4.76
CA ALA A 178 -30.71 -18.33 -3.39
C ALA A 178 -29.67 -18.13 -2.27
N SER A 179 -30.03 -17.23 -1.34
CA SER A 179 -29.64 -17.15 0.08
C SER A 179 -28.57 -18.16 0.52
N LYS A 180 -27.30 -17.84 0.28
CA LYS A 180 -26.17 -18.58 0.85
C LYS A 180 -25.14 -17.58 1.33
N ILE A 181 -24.99 -17.49 2.66
CA ILE A 181 -23.79 -16.92 3.25
C ILE A 181 -22.65 -17.89 2.91
N VAL A 182 -21.76 -17.51 2.00
CA VAL A 182 -20.58 -18.30 1.70
C VAL A 182 -19.46 -17.78 2.59
N SER A 183 -19.02 -18.63 3.53
CA SER A 183 -17.93 -18.31 4.45
C SER A 183 -16.68 -19.07 4.01
N PHE A 184 -15.61 -18.34 3.70
CA PHE A 184 -14.29 -18.90 3.48
C PHE A 184 -13.43 -18.61 4.71
N THR A 185 -12.86 -19.65 5.30
CA THR A 185 -11.88 -19.50 6.38
C THR A 185 -10.56 -20.05 5.90
N PHE A 186 -9.51 -19.25 5.98
CA PHE A 186 -8.17 -19.65 5.61
C PHE A 186 -7.18 -19.21 6.69
N ILE A 187 -6.08 -19.95 6.77
CA ILE A 187 -5.00 -19.67 7.72
C ILE A 187 -3.90 -18.94 6.94
N VAL A 188 -3.62 -17.70 7.33
CA VAL A 188 -2.52 -16.91 6.75
C VAL A 188 -1.33 -16.95 7.69
N THR A 189 -0.15 -17.13 7.11
CA THR A 189 1.11 -17.02 7.83
C THR A 189 1.59 -15.59 7.69
N VAL A 190 1.59 -14.87 8.81
CA VAL A 190 2.18 -13.53 8.87
C VAL A 190 3.29 -13.60 9.90
N ASN A 191 4.53 -13.41 9.46
CA ASN A 191 5.73 -13.47 10.31
C ASN A 191 5.85 -14.78 11.11
N SER A 192 5.79 -15.92 10.41
CA SER A 192 5.94 -17.27 10.98
C SER A 192 4.91 -17.67 12.04
N ALA A 193 3.87 -16.87 12.24
CA ALA A 193 2.73 -17.17 13.09
C ALA A 193 1.46 -17.39 12.25
N LEU A 194 0.66 -18.38 12.65
CA LEU A 194 -0.56 -18.77 11.93
C LEU A 194 -1.76 -17.99 12.46
N TYR A 195 -2.46 -17.27 11.56
CA TYR A 195 -3.67 -16.52 11.87
C TYR A 195 -4.87 -17.09 11.13
N ARG A 196 -6.00 -17.21 11.82
CA ARG A 196 -7.27 -17.60 11.21
C ARG A 196 -8.00 -16.38 10.67
N CYS A 197 -8.07 -16.25 9.35
CA CYS A 197 -8.86 -15.25 8.65
C CYS A 197 -10.17 -15.89 8.16
N THR A 198 -11.32 -15.27 8.44
CA THR A 198 -12.61 -15.71 7.94
C THR A 198 -13.27 -14.58 7.17
N ILE A 199 -13.53 -14.81 5.89
CA ILE A 199 -14.27 -13.90 5.02
C ILE A 199 -15.66 -14.49 4.79
N LYS A 200 -16.70 -13.67 4.93
CA LYS A 200 -18.09 -14.05 4.70
C LYS A 200 -18.70 -13.15 3.64
N PHE A 201 -19.29 -13.77 2.62
CA PHE A 201 -20.09 -13.09 1.62
C PHE A 201 -21.56 -13.35 1.91
N ALA A 202 -22.37 -12.30 1.96
CA ALA A 202 -23.82 -12.38 2.01
C ALA A 202 -24.36 -11.54 0.86
N GLY A 203 -25.06 -12.16 -0.09
CA GLY A 203 -25.83 -11.44 -1.10
C GLY A 203 -27.20 -11.08 -0.52
N ALA A 204 -27.62 -9.83 -0.70
CA ALA A 204 -29.03 -9.43 -0.55
C ALA A 204 -29.69 -9.46 -1.94
N GLU A 205 -30.96 -9.85 -1.99
CA GLU A 205 -31.80 -9.84 -3.19
C GLU A 205 -31.97 -8.43 -3.80
#